data_AF-A0A9P4KFF1-F1
#
_entry.id   AF-A0A9P4KFF1-F1
#
_cell.length_a   1.000
_cell.length_b   1.000
_cell.length_c   1.000
_cell.angle_alpha   90.00
_cell.angle_beta   90.00
_cell.angle_gamma   90.00
#
_symmetry.space_group_name_H-M   'P 1'
#
loop_
_entity.id
_entity.type
_entity.pdbx_description
1 polymer ?
#
loop_
_entity_poly.entity_id
_entity_poly.type
_entity_poly.pdbx_seq_one_letter_code
_entity_poly.pdbx_strand_id
1 'polypeptide(L)'
;KYKERVFTQVRRFIVMRNRRGFCFACPIFTYGGKATTKKGISAKEHAIAFSSGSKPTLVSGENQGGEDGLKEIPICIEMNHGEDPLDPASRIFFGIHHPIQHNVKVKDLGDVWKSHLPTLRGYWKEVNRYLTSQGIEESVDVASNAGD
;
A
#
# COMPACT_ATOMS: atom_id res chain seq x y z
N LYS A 1 -9.13 1.27 38.59
CA LYS A 1 -8.61 2.39 37.75
C LYS A 1 -7.75 1.78 36.64
N TYR A 2 -8.30 1.56 35.45
CA TYR A 2 -7.60 0.95 34.32
C TYR A 2 -6.82 2.03 33.55
N LYS A 3 -5.49 2.04 33.69
CA LYS A 3 -4.58 2.89 32.89
C LYS A 3 -4.16 2.12 31.63
N GLU A 4 -5.10 1.82 30.74
CA GLU A 4 -4.73 1.33 29.42
C GLU A 4 -4.17 2.50 28.61
N ARG A 5 -2.86 2.44 28.31
CA ARG A 5 -2.27 3.31 27.29
C ARG A 5 -2.89 2.90 25.97
N VAL A 6 -3.86 3.68 25.47
CA VAL A 6 -4.38 3.50 24.12
C VAL A 6 -3.24 3.81 23.16
N PHE A 7 -2.57 2.77 22.68
CA PHE A 7 -1.53 2.88 21.66
C PHE A 7 -2.24 3.09 20.31
N THR A 8 -2.62 4.33 20.00
CA THR A 8 -3.13 4.66 18.68
C THR A 8 -1.99 4.59 17.68
N GLN A 9 -1.75 3.41 17.12
CA GLN A 9 -0.78 3.25 16.05
C GLN A 9 -1.28 4.01 14.81
N VAL A 10 -0.51 5.00 14.36
CA VAL A 10 -0.75 5.70 13.09
C VAL A 10 -0.66 4.67 11.97
N ARG A 11 -1.75 4.51 11.21
CA ARG A 11 -1.82 3.60 10.06
C ARG A 11 -1.59 4.40 8.79
N ARG A 12 -0.66 3.94 7.96
CA ARG A 12 -0.36 4.52 6.65
C ARG A 12 -1.01 3.67 5.56
N PHE A 13 -1.48 4.31 4.50
CA PHE A 13 -2.18 3.65 3.41
C PHE A 13 -1.76 4.24 2.07
N ILE A 14 -1.76 3.40 1.03
CA ILE A 14 -1.67 3.83 -0.37
C ILE A 14 -3.07 3.73 -0.95
N VAL A 15 -3.61 4.87 -1.38
CA VAL A 15 -4.91 4.91 -2.07
C VAL A 15 -4.76 4.26 -3.44
N MET A 16 -5.48 3.15 -3.66
CA MET A 16 -5.42 2.39 -4.90
C MET A 16 -6.54 2.77 -5.86
N ARG A 17 -7.73 3.07 -5.32
CA ARG A 17 -8.90 3.38 -6.14
C ARG A 17 -9.90 4.26 -5.41
N ASN A 18 -10.27 5.37 -6.03
CA ASN A 18 -11.27 6.28 -5.49
C ASN A 18 -12.71 5.81 -5.80
N ARG A 19 -13.65 6.13 -4.90
CA ARG A 19 -15.10 5.91 -5.03
C ARG A 19 -15.86 7.13 -4.49
N ARG A 20 -17.17 7.16 -4.69
CA ARG A 20 -18.02 8.19 -4.08
C ARG A 20 -18.10 7.96 -2.57
N GLY A 21 -17.52 8.86 -1.78
CA GLY A 21 -17.58 8.87 -0.31
C GLY A 21 -16.54 8.03 0.42
N PHE A 22 -15.76 7.21 -0.29
CA PHE A 22 -14.66 6.41 0.27
C PHE A 22 -13.63 6.05 -0.81
N CYS A 23 -12.50 5.49 -0.41
CA CYS A 23 -11.53 4.90 -1.33
C CYS A 23 -11.12 3.49 -0.87
N PHE A 24 -10.65 2.66 -1.80
CA PHE A 24 -9.95 1.42 -1.47
C PHE A 24 -8.46 1.71 -1.39
N ALA A 25 -7.84 1.27 -0.30
CA ALA A 25 -6.43 1.49 -0.04
C ALA A 25 -5.73 0.23 0.47
N CYS A 26 -4.44 0.10 0.15
CA CYS A 26 -3.56 -0.94 0.69
C CYS A 26 -2.80 -0.37 1.90
N PRO A 27 -2.72 -1.09 3.03
CA PRO A 27 -2.00 -0.62 4.19
C PRO A 27 -0.49 -0.74 4.00
N ILE A 28 0.25 0.14 4.68
CA ILE A 28 1.70 0.02 4.88
C ILE A 28 1.93 -0.38 6.34
N PHE A 29 2.65 -1.49 6.54
CA PHE A 29 3.02 -1.99 7.86
C PHE A 29 4.54 -2.05 8.02
N THR A 30 5.01 -1.75 9.23
CA THR A 30 6.39 -2.05 9.66
C THR A 30 6.47 -3.33 10.49
N TYR A 31 5.32 -3.86 10.91
CA TYR A 31 5.21 -5.02 11.80
C TYR A 31 6.04 -4.88 13.10
N GLY A 32 6.12 -3.66 13.62
CA GLY A 32 6.96 -3.35 14.79
C GLY A 32 8.45 -3.37 14.47
N GLY A 33 8.83 -2.90 13.27
CA GLY A 33 10.20 -2.89 12.76
C GLY A 33 10.69 -4.23 12.20
N LYS A 34 9.85 -5.27 12.21
CA LYS A 34 10.20 -6.63 11.77
C LYS A 34 9.94 -6.86 10.28
N ALA A 35 9.23 -5.96 9.62
CA ALA A 35 8.83 -6.13 8.22
C ALA A 35 8.19 -7.53 7.99
N THR A 36 8.47 -8.23 6.90
CA THR A 36 7.86 -9.56 6.65
C THR A 36 8.49 -10.70 7.44
N THR A 37 9.51 -10.45 8.27
CA THR A 37 10.08 -11.49 9.17
C THR A 37 9.19 -11.80 10.38
N LYS A 38 8.14 -10.99 10.61
CA LYS A 38 7.13 -11.30 11.62
C LYS A 38 6.44 -12.62 11.26
N LYS A 39 6.35 -13.53 12.23
CA LYS A 39 5.70 -14.84 12.06
C LYS A 39 4.28 -14.69 11.50
N GLY A 40 3.96 -15.48 10.47
CA GLY A 40 2.64 -15.54 9.84
C GLY A 40 2.40 -14.48 8.75
N ILE A 41 3.43 -13.70 8.36
CA ILE A 41 3.33 -12.77 7.25
C ILE A 41 3.83 -13.44 5.96
N SER A 42 3.05 -13.34 4.89
CA SER A 42 3.43 -13.85 3.57
C SER A 42 4.19 -12.78 2.78
N ALA A 43 5.50 -12.94 2.60
CA ALA A 43 6.32 -11.90 1.95
C ALA A 43 5.95 -11.68 0.47
N LYS A 44 5.52 -12.72 -0.26
CA LYS A 44 5.05 -12.62 -1.65
C LYS A 44 3.85 -11.72 -1.90
N GLU A 45 3.10 -11.39 -0.85
CA GLU A 45 1.98 -10.44 -0.92
C GLU A 45 2.40 -8.99 -0.62
N HIS A 46 3.70 -8.74 -0.47
CA HIS A 46 4.24 -7.46 -0.03
C HIS A 46 5.30 -6.89 -0.96
N ALA A 47 5.35 -5.56 -1.03
CA ALA A 47 6.46 -4.81 -1.62
C ALA A 47 7.08 -3.86 -0.60
N ILE A 48 8.37 -3.54 -0.78
CA ILE A 48 9.03 -2.46 -0.03
C ILE A 48 8.41 -1.13 -0.45
N ALA A 49 7.95 -0.33 0.52
CA ALA A 49 7.71 1.10 0.33
C ALA A 49 8.91 1.87 0.89
N PHE A 50 9.43 2.82 0.11
CA PHE A 50 10.55 3.65 0.55
C PHE A 50 10.35 5.09 0.07
N SER A 51 10.94 6.04 0.79
CA SER A 51 10.86 7.46 0.44
C SER A 51 11.89 7.86 -0.62
N SER A 52 11.52 8.80 -1.49
CA SER A 52 12.45 9.43 -2.42
C SER A 52 13.67 9.99 -1.69
N GLY A 53 14.87 9.74 -2.24
CA GLY A 53 16.15 10.11 -1.60
C GLY A 53 16.67 9.08 -0.58
N SER A 54 15.87 8.08 -0.22
CA SER A 54 16.32 6.91 0.56
C SER A 54 16.57 5.71 -0.35
N LYS A 55 17.35 4.72 0.13
CA LYS A 55 17.53 3.45 -0.56
C LYS A 55 16.51 2.42 -0.07
N PRO A 56 15.82 1.68 -0.95
CA PRO A 56 15.00 0.55 -0.53
C PRO A 56 15.89 -0.49 0.16
N THR A 57 15.46 -0.97 1.34
CA THR A 57 16.30 -1.82 2.19
C THR A 57 15.51 -3.01 2.72
N LEU A 58 16.13 -4.19 2.63
CA LEU A 58 15.66 -5.40 3.30
C LEU A 58 16.07 -5.39 4.76
N VAL A 59 15.15 -5.77 5.63
CA VAL A 59 15.48 -6.09 7.03
C VAL A 59 16.17 -7.46 7.06
N SER A 60 17.07 -7.66 8.02
CA SER A 60 17.78 -8.94 8.19
C SER A 60 16.79 -10.11 8.26
N GLY A 61 16.96 -11.10 7.37
CA GLY A 61 16.11 -12.27 7.26
C GLY A 61 14.95 -12.14 6.25
N GLU A 62 14.75 -10.97 5.63
CA GLU A 62 13.87 -10.87 4.46
C GLU A 62 14.56 -11.32 3.18
N ASN A 63 13.77 -11.85 2.26
CA ASN A 63 14.19 -12.19 0.91
C ASN A 63 13.32 -11.39 -0.09
N GLN A 64 13.91 -11.03 -1.23
CA GLN A 64 13.25 -10.32 -2.32
C GLN A 64 13.33 -11.13 -3.61
N GLY A 65 12.23 -11.17 -4.35
CA GLY A 65 12.08 -12.01 -5.54
C GLY A 65 11.87 -13.49 -5.21
N GLY A 66 11.70 -14.29 -6.26
CA GLY A 66 11.37 -15.71 -6.14
C GLY A 66 9.92 -15.97 -5.71
N GLU A 67 9.58 -17.24 -5.47
CA GLU A 67 8.19 -17.67 -5.21
C GLU A 67 7.62 -17.16 -3.88
N ASP A 68 8.46 -17.09 -2.84
CA ASP A 68 8.05 -16.72 -1.48
C ASP A 68 8.59 -15.36 -1.00
N GLY A 69 9.45 -14.70 -1.78
CA GLY A 69 10.04 -13.42 -1.39
C GLY A 69 9.16 -12.21 -1.70
N LEU A 70 9.58 -11.04 -1.22
CA LEU A 70 8.94 -9.76 -1.53
C LEU A 70 8.86 -9.52 -3.04
N LYS A 71 7.90 -8.70 -3.46
CA LYS A 71 7.84 -8.20 -4.83
C LYS A 71 9.17 -7.55 -5.25
N GLU A 72 9.59 -7.85 -6.47
CA GLU A 72 10.94 -7.55 -6.96
C GLU A 72 11.25 -6.06 -7.04
N ILE A 73 10.27 -5.23 -7.41
CA ILE A 73 10.47 -3.80 -7.62
C ILE A 73 9.88 -3.04 -6.43
N PRO A 74 10.70 -2.36 -5.61
CA PRO A 74 10.23 -1.47 -4.55
C PRO A 74 9.38 -0.31 -5.09
N ILE A 75 8.46 0.19 -4.28
CA ILE A 75 7.60 1.33 -4.62
C ILE A 75 8.13 2.60 -3.93
N CYS A 76 8.55 3.58 -4.73
CA CYS A 76 9.04 4.86 -4.24
C CYS A 76 7.87 5.80 -3.93
N ILE A 77 7.93 6.47 -2.78
CA ILE A 77 6.99 7.50 -2.34
C ILE A 77 7.74 8.84 -2.29
N GLU A 78 7.31 9.81 -3.08
CA GLU A 78 7.73 11.21 -2.96
C GLU A 78 7.03 11.81 -1.75
N MET A 79 7.79 12.05 -0.68
CA MET A 79 7.25 12.60 0.56
C MET A 79 6.97 14.10 0.39
N ASN A 80 5.86 14.58 0.95
CA ASN A 80 5.56 16.01 1.02
C ASN A 80 6.65 16.75 1.82
N HIS A 81 6.85 18.03 1.51
CA HIS A 81 7.84 18.84 2.21
C HIS A 81 7.57 18.89 3.73
N GLY A 82 8.58 18.54 4.52
CA GLY A 82 8.52 18.51 5.98
C GLY A 82 7.99 17.20 6.57
N GLU A 83 7.65 16.21 5.76
CA GLU A 83 7.34 14.86 6.22
C GLU A 83 8.60 14.04 6.45
N ASP A 84 8.61 13.26 7.53
CA ASP A 84 9.69 12.31 7.82
C ASP A 84 9.69 11.17 6.78
N PRO A 85 10.87 10.65 6.40
CA PRO A 85 10.96 9.45 5.58
C PRO A 85 10.22 8.26 6.20
N LEU A 86 9.78 7.34 5.34
CA LEU A 86 9.23 6.07 5.78
C LEU A 86 10.28 5.24 6.53
N ASP A 87 9.82 4.50 7.53
CA ASP A 87 10.65 3.52 8.23
C ASP A 87 11.19 2.48 7.22
N PRO A 88 12.48 2.10 7.27
CA PRO A 88 13.06 1.09 6.37
C PRO A 88 12.32 -0.26 6.34
N ALA A 89 11.59 -0.61 7.42
CA ALA A 89 10.77 -1.80 7.52
C ALA A 89 9.37 -1.65 6.89
N SER A 90 9.05 -0.52 6.24
CA SER A 90 7.74 -0.25 5.64
C SER A 90 7.44 -1.18 4.46
N ARG A 91 6.38 -1.98 4.58
CA ARG A 91 5.92 -2.93 3.55
C ARG A 91 4.48 -2.63 3.17
N ILE A 92 4.22 -2.46 1.89
CA ILE A 92 2.87 -2.39 1.33
C ILE A 92 2.32 -3.81 1.38
N PHE A 93 1.11 -3.99 1.92
CA PHE A 93 0.43 -5.28 1.92
C PHE A 93 -0.70 -5.29 0.89
N PHE A 94 -0.56 -6.11 -0.16
CA PHE A 94 -1.56 -6.18 -1.24
C PHE A 94 -2.70 -7.16 -0.98
N GLY A 95 -2.55 -8.07 -0.02
CA GLY A 95 -3.53 -9.11 0.29
C GLY A 95 -4.78 -8.62 1.04
N ILE A 96 -4.85 -7.33 1.39
CA ILE A 96 -6.03 -6.74 2.01
C ILE A 96 -6.33 -5.34 1.45
N HIS A 97 -7.62 -5.05 1.29
CA HIS A 97 -8.12 -3.72 0.96
C HIS A 97 -8.88 -3.14 2.13
N HIS A 98 -8.56 -1.89 2.45
CA HIS A 98 -9.32 -1.13 3.41
C HIS A 98 -10.20 -0.11 2.68
N PRO A 99 -11.53 -0.19 2.81
CA PRO A 99 -12.38 0.95 2.49
C PRO A 99 -12.15 2.04 3.54
N ILE A 100 -11.75 3.22 3.10
CA ILE A 100 -11.51 4.39 3.95
C ILE A 100 -12.49 5.49 3.55
N GLN A 101 -13.38 5.87 4.47
CA GLN A 101 -14.35 6.94 4.23
C GLN A 101 -13.65 8.29 4.18
N HIS A 102 -14.10 9.19 3.28
CA HIS A 102 -13.47 10.51 3.10
C HIS A 102 -13.68 11.47 4.28
N ASN A 103 -14.60 11.16 5.19
CA ASN A 103 -14.86 11.95 6.40
C ASN A 103 -13.89 11.62 7.56
N VAL A 104 -13.02 10.62 7.41
CA VAL A 104 -11.98 10.31 8.39
C VAL A 104 -10.87 11.36 8.28
N LYS A 105 -10.43 11.89 9.43
CA LYS A 105 -9.27 12.79 9.47
C LYS A 105 -8.01 12.02 9.12
N VAL A 106 -7.35 12.42 8.04
CA VAL A 106 -6.09 11.84 7.58
C VAL A 106 -5.04 12.93 7.42
N LYS A 107 -3.77 12.51 7.41
CA LYS A 107 -2.64 13.34 7.06
C LYS A 107 -2.15 12.89 5.68
N ASP A 108 -2.01 13.82 4.76
CA ASP A 108 -1.36 13.54 3.47
C ASP A 108 0.15 13.48 3.66
N LEU A 109 0.77 12.38 3.23
CA LEU A 109 2.18 12.12 3.39
C LEU A 109 2.96 12.33 2.09
N GLY A 110 2.30 12.29 0.94
CA GLY A 110 2.93 12.34 -0.37
C GLY A 110 2.41 11.29 -1.34
N ASP A 111 3.09 11.17 -2.48
CA ASP A 111 2.60 10.47 -3.66
C ASP A 111 3.53 9.33 -4.10
N VAL A 112 2.94 8.25 -4.63
CA VAL A 112 3.72 7.21 -5.31
C VAL A 112 4.34 7.80 -6.57
N TRP A 113 5.64 7.56 -6.78
CA TRP A 113 6.32 7.97 -8.01
C TRP A 113 5.58 7.48 -9.26
N LYS A 114 5.34 8.41 -10.20
CA LYS A 114 4.50 8.14 -11.38
C LYS A 114 4.94 6.92 -12.17
N SER A 115 6.25 6.71 -12.32
CA SER A 115 6.83 5.55 -13.03
C SER A 115 6.61 4.21 -12.29
N HIS A 116 6.33 4.23 -10.98
CA HIS A 116 6.07 3.02 -10.19
C HIS A 116 4.57 2.68 -10.12
N LEU A 117 3.68 3.58 -10.58
CA LEU A 117 2.22 3.33 -10.58
C LEU A 117 1.81 2.08 -11.38
N PRO A 118 2.36 1.80 -12.58
CA PRO A 118 2.04 0.56 -13.30
C PRO A 118 2.43 -0.69 -12.50
N THR A 119 3.64 -0.69 -11.92
CA THR A 119 4.16 -1.76 -11.07
C THR A 119 3.30 -1.99 -9.84
N LEU A 120 2.96 -0.92 -9.11
CA LEU A 120 2.09 -0.97 -7.93
C LEU A 120 0.73 -1.60 -8.27
N ARG A 121 0.10 -1.16 -9.37
CA ARG A 121 -1.17 -1.72 -9.83
C ARG A 121 -1.03 -3.17 -10.30
N GLY A 122 0.11 -3.52 -10.91
CA GLY A 122 0.44 -4.89 -11.31
C GLY A 122 0.45 -5.84 -10.12
N TYR A 123 1.21 -5.51 -9.07
CA TYR A 123 1.24 -6.32 -7.85
C TYR A 123 -0.11 -6.42 -7.17
N TRP A 124 -0.84 -5.31 -7.13
CA TRP A 124 -2.19 -5.30 -6.59
C TRP A 124 -3.13 -6.24 -7.34
N LYS A 125 -3.13 -6.21 -8.67
CA LYS A 125 -3.92 -7.13 -9.51
C LYS A 125 -3.47 -8.58 -9.39
N GLU A 126 -2.15 -8.81 -9.34
CA GLU A 126 -1.57 -10.15 -9.25
C GLU A 126 -2.03 -10.88 -7.99
N VAL A 127 -1.89 -10.23 -6.82
CA VAL A 127 -2.30 -10.79 -5.53
C VAL A 127 -3.82 -10.96 -5.45
N ASN A 128 -4.57 -10.08 -6.12
CA ASN A 128 -6.04 -10.06 -6.05
C ASN A 128 -6.72 -10.62 -7.30
N ARG A 129 -6.02 -11.46 -8.09
CA ARG A 129 -6.48 -11.91 -9.41
C ARG A 129 -7.93 -12.42 -9.41
N TYR A 130 -8.31 -13.18 -8.39
CA TYR A 130 -9.67 -13.73 -8.24
C TYR A 130 -10.73 -12.68 -7.87
N LEU A 131 -10.36 -11.66 -7.08
CA LEU A 131 -11.26 -10.55 -6.74
C LEU A 131 -11.40 -9.56 -7.90
N THR A 132 -10.34 -9.37 -8.70
CA THR A 132 -10.38 -8.52 -9.88
C THR A 132 -11.15 -9.15 -11.04
N SER A 133 -11.07 -10.48 -11.22
CA SER A 133 -11.76 -11.19 -12.30
C SER A 133 -13.24 -11.46 -12.03
N GLN A 134 -13.68 -11.50 -10.77
CA GLN A 134 -15.08 -11.78 -10.41
C GLN A 134 -15.90 -10.55 -9.99
N GLY A 135 -15.38 -9.31 -10.09
CA GLY A 135 -16.17 -8.19 -9.57
C GLY A 135 -15.84 -6.76 -9.98
N ILE A 136 -14.79 -6.46 -10.75
CA ILE A 136 -14.59 -5.05 -11.16
C ILE A 136 -13.89 -4.86 -12.52
N GLU A 137 -14.55 -5.28 -13.59
CA GLU A 137 -14.22 -4.84 -14.96
C GLU A 137 -15.33 -4.07 -15.69
N GLU A 138 -16.50 -3.81 -15.08
CA GLU A 138 -17.53 -2.95 -15.69
C GLU A 138 -17.81 -1.71 -14.83
N SER A 139 -17.27 -0.55 -15.23
CA SER A 139 -17.82 0.80 -14.94
C SER A 139 -16.94 1.96 -15.44
N VAL A 140 -16.06 1.73 -16.41
CA VAL A 140 -15.42 2.80 -17.21
C VAL A 140 -15.44 2.26 -18.64
N ASP A 141 -16.58 2.32 -19.34
CA ASP A 141 -16.76 3.27 -20.45
C ASP A 141 -18.25 3.57 -20.76
N VAL A 142 -19.07 3.93 -19.76
CA VAL A 142 -20.40 4.52 -20.01
C VAL A 142 -20.44 5.95 -19.49
N ALA A 143 -19.56 6.79 -20.03
CA ALA A 143 -19.60 8.24 -19.83
C ALA A 143 -18.97 9.00 -21.01
N SER A 144 -19.27 8.60 -22.24
CA SER A 144 -18.93 9.39 -23.44
C SER A 144 -19.83 9.08 -24.64
N ASN A 145 -21.15 9.04 -24.43
CA ASN A 145 -22.11 9.24 -25.52
C ASN A 145 -23.41 9.86 -25.00
N ALA A 146 -23.35 11.16 -24.74
CA ALA A 146 -24.52 12.04 -24.67
C ALA A 146 -24.05 13.44 -25.10
N GLY A 147 -24.55 13.90 -26.25
CA GLY A 147 -24.25 15.18 -26.91
C GLY A 147 -23.52 14.93 -28.24
N ASP A 148 -24.03 15.25 -29.42
CA ASP A 148 -25.22 16.00 -29.88
C ASP A 148 -25.85 15.29 -31.10
#